data_AF-A0A9W5WTM2-F1
#
_entry.id   AF-A0A9W5WTM2-F1
#
_cell.length_a   1.000
_cell.length_b   1.000
_cell.length_c   1.000
_cell.angle_alpha   90.00
_cell.angle_beta   90.00
_cell.angle_gamma   90.00
#
_symmetry.space_group_name_H-M   'P 1'
#
loop_
_entity.id
_entity.type
_entity.pdbx_description
1 polymer ?
#
loop_
_entity_poly.entity_id
_entity_poly.type
_entity_poly.pdbx_seq_one_letter_code
_entity_poly.pdbx_strand_id
1 'polypeptide(L)'
;MKRNVRTIEEKTKQLRLEALRYCETADRNLKLALLQAEQRVKQAQYEFLEREKQLAAVSKGLGMTRITRILEIAKLIVDQKPVDMTEMKLPEIEAMQQYVVPYVQQMKVVELRQKEFELVKEKIDLNAVG
;
A
#
# COMPACT_ATOMS: atom_id res chain seq x y z
N MET A 1 37.10 -44.41 -18.33
CA MET A 1 35.73 -43.84 -18.25
C MET A 1 35.24 -43.49 -16.84
N LYS A 2 35.74 -44.08 -15.74
CA LYS A 2 35.24 -43.83 -14.36
C LYS A 2 35.48 -42.41 -13.78
N ARG A 3 36.49 -41.67 -14.23
CA ARG A 3 36.79 -40.30 -13.72
C ARG A 3 35.72 -39.27 -14.13
N ASN A 4 35.27 -39.29 -15.39
CA ASN A 4 34.28 -38.32 -15.87
C ASN A 4 32.90 -38.49 -15.21
N VAL A 5 32.51 -39.72 -14.85
CA VAL A 5 31.23 -40.00 -14.17
C VAL A 5 31.20 -39.39 -12.78
N ARG A 6 32.30 -39.51 -11.99
CA ARG A 6 32.42 -38.88 -10.67
C ARG A 6 32.35 -37.35 -10.74
N THR A 7 32.99 -36.75 -11.73
CA THR A 7 32.96 -35.29 -11.94
C THR A 7 31.58 -34.79 -12.37
N ILE A 8 30.82 -35.59 -13.13
CA ILE A 8 29.43 -35.27 -13.48
C ILE A 8 28.54 -35.35 -12.24
N GLU A 9 28.64 -36.42 -11.45
CA GLU A 9 27.88 -36.57 -10.20
C GLU A 9 28.15 -35.43 -9.19
N GLU A 10 29.41 -35.01 -9.05
CA GLU A 10 29.80 -33.87 -8.22
C GLU A 10 29.18 -32.56 -8.72
N LYS A 11 29.22 -32.30 -10.03
CA LYS A 11 28.57 -31.13 -10.64
C LYS A 11 27.05 -31.15 -10.46
N THR A 12 26.42 -32.31 -10.63
CA THR A 12 24.97 -32.46 -10.39
C THR A 12 24.62 -32.20 -8.93
N LYS A 13 25.44 -32.65 -7.97
CA LYS A 13 25.25 -32.35 -6.55
C LYS A 13 25.40 -30.86 -6.27
N GLN A 14 26.42 -30.20 -6.84
CA GLN A 14 26.63 -28.76 -6.69
C GLN A 14 25.45 -27.96 -7.24
N LEU A 15 24.98 -28.30 -8.45
CA LEU A 15 23.84 -27.64 -9.08
C LEU A 15 22.56 -27.80 -8.24
N ARG A 16 22.33 -28.98 -7.65
CA ARG A 16 21.20 -29.19 -6.73
C ARG A 16 21.31 -28.33 -5.47
N LEU A 17 22.50 -28.23 -4.88
CA LEU A 17 22.73 -27.39 -3.69
C LEU A 17 22.57 -25.90 -3.99
N GLU A 18 22.97 -25.46 -5.18
CA GLU A 18 22.77 -24.08 -5.62
C GLU A 18 21.28 -23.77 -5.87
N ALA A 19 20.56 -24.68 -6.53
CA ALA A 19 19.12 -24.57 -6.72
C ALA A 19 18.36 -24.52 -5.38
N LEU A 20 18.72 -25.38 -4.42
CA LEU A 20 18.14 -25.37 -3.07
C LEU A 20 18.35 -24.03 -2.37
N ARG A 21 19.59 -23.51 -2.38
CA ARG A 21 19.91 -22.20 -1.77
C ARG A 21 19.16 -21.05 -2.43
N TYR A 22 18.98 -21.11 -3.76
CA TYR A 22 18.18 -20.14 -4.49
C TYR A 22 16.73 -20.15 -4.00
N CYS A 23 16.11 -21.33 -3.91
CA CYS A 23 14.73 -21.47 -3.43
C CYS A 23 14.57 -21.00 -1.98
N GLU A 24 15.49 -21.37 -1.08
CA GLU A 24 15.49 -20.91 0.32
C GLU A 24 15.59 -19.39 0.42
N THR A 25 16.44 -18.78 -0.39
CA THR A 25 16.62 -17.32 -0.43
C THR A 25 15.37 -16.63 -0.96
N ALA A 26 14.75 -17.18 -2.02
CA ALA A 26 13.52 -16.66 -2.60
C ALA A 26 12.36 -16.71 -1.59
N ASP A 27 12.17 -17.85 -0.90
CA ASP A 27 11.15 -18.01 0.16
C ASP A 27 11.35 -17.00 1.29
N ARG A 28 12.60 -16.85 1.77
CA ARG A 28 12.93 -15.83 2.78
C ARG A 28 12.58 -14.42 2.32
N ASN A 29 12.93 -14.06 1.09
CA ASN A 29 12.66 -12.73 0.54
C ASN A 29 11.16 -12.45 0.43
N LEU A 30 10.36 -13.45 0.03
CA LEU A 30 8.90 -13.33 -0.02
C LEU A 30 8.30 -13.13 1.37
N LYS A 31 8.75 -13.88 2.37
CA LYS A 31 8.32 -13.69 3.77
C LYS A 31 8.65 -12.29 4.29
N LEU A 32 9.85 -11.79 4.00
CA LEU A 32 10.24 -10.42 4.35
C LEU A 32 9.38 -9.38 3.64
N ALA A 33 9.09 -9.57 2.35
CA ALA A 33 8.23 -8.67 1.58
C ALA A 33 6.80 -8.64 2.17
N LEU A 34 6.27 -9.77 2.61
CA LEU A 34 4.95 -9.85 3.25
C LEU A 34 4.91 -9.06 4.55
N LEU A 35 5.90 -9.27 5.43
CA LEU A 35 6.01 -8.53 6.71
C LEU A 35 6.13 -7.03 6.49
N GLN A 36 6.93 -6.61 5.50
CA GLN A 36 7.09 -5.19 5.15
C GLN A 36 5.80 -4.60 4.60
N ALA A 37 5.07 -5.32 3.73
CA ALA A 37 3.80 -4.87 3.19
C ALA A 37 2.75 -4.74 4.31
N GLU A 38 2.66 -5.71 5.21
CA GLU A 38 1.76 -5.66 6.37
C GLU A 38 2.07 -4.46 7.28
N GLN A 39 3.34 -4.20 7.55
CA GLN A 39 3.75 -3.05 8.37
C GLN A 39 3.38 -1.72 7.70
N ARG A 40 3.54 -1.60 6.38
CA ARG A 40 3.11 -0.40 5.62
C ARG A 40 1.60 -0.19 5.68
N VAL A 41 0.81 -1.26 5.60
CA VAL A 41 -0.65 -1.18 5.78
C VAL A 41 -1.00 -0.67 7.17
N LYS A 42 -0.42 -1.26 8.22
CA LYS A 42 -0.64 -0.83 9.62
C LYS A 42 -0.28 0.63 9.85
N GLN A 43 0.87 1.06 9.32
CA GLN A 43 1.30 2.46 9.41
C GLN A 43 0.32 3.39 8.69
N ALA A 44 -0.08 3.05 7.46
CA ALA A 44 -1.01 3.86 6.69
C ALA A 44 -2.38 3.97 7.38
N GLN A 45 -2.87 2.89 7.99
CA GLN A 45 -4.11 2.86 8.77
C GLN A 45 -4.02 3.73 10.02
N TYR A 46 -2.89 3.68 10.73
CA TYR A 46 -2.67 4.54 11.90
C TYR A 46 -2.69 6.02 11.52
N GLU A 47 -1.95 6.39 10.47
CA GLU A 47 -1.94 7.75 9.95
C GLU A 47 -3.33 8.18 9.46
N PHE A 48 -4.09 7.30 8.82
CA PHE A 48 -5.47 7.56 8.41
C PHE A 48 -6.37 7.86 9.61
N LEU A 49 -6.27 7.07 10.67
CA LEU A 49 -7.05 7.28 11.89
C LEU A 49 -6.73 8.64 12.54
N GLU A 50 -5.47 9.06 12.54
CA GLU A 50 -5.08 10.39 13.03
C GLU A 50 -5.68 11.51 12.18
N ARG A 51 -5.72 11.34 10.84
CA ARG A 51 -6.40 12.30 9.94
C ARG A 51 -7.91 12.31 10.15
N GLU A 52 -8.52 11.17 10.39
CA GLU A 52 -9.95 11.06 10.66
C GLU A 52 -10.33 11.79 11.95
N LYS A 53 -9.54 11.65 13.02
CA LYS A 53 -9.73 12.42 14.26
C LYS A 53 -9.62 13.93 14.04
N GLN A 54 -8.63 14.37 13.27
CA GLN A 54 -8.46 15.79 12.91
C GLN A 54 -9.67 16.31 12.13
N LEU A 55 -10.14 15.56 11.13
CA LEU A 55 -11.31 15.91 10.34
C LEU A 55 -12.58 15.95 11.20
N ALA A 56 -12.77 14.97 12.09
CA ALA A 56 -13.93 14.90 12.98
C ALA A 56 -14.01 16.08 13.95
N ALA A 57 -12.87 16.65 14.35
CA ALA A 57 -12.84 17.86 15.18
C ALA A 57 -13.33 19.10 14.41
N VAL A 58 -12.94 19.24 13.15
CA VAL A 58 -13.29 20.38 12.29
C VAL A 58 -14.71 20.24 11.71
N SER A 59 -15.15 19.01 11.44
CA SER A 59 -16.46 18.72 10.86
C SER A 59 -17.62 19.09 11.79
N LYS A 60 -17.43 19.07 13.12
CA LYS A 60 -18.45 19.53 14.08
C LYS A 60 -18.90 20.99 13.88
N GLY A 61 -18.05 21.83 13.29
CA GLY A 61 -18.36 23.23 12.97
C GLY A 61 -18.97 23.43 11.58
N LEU A 62 -19.01 22.39 10.74
CA LEU A 62 -19.47 22.46 9.35
C LEU A 62 -20.75 21.63 9.21
N GLY A 63 -21.81 22.20 8.63
CA GLY A 63 -23.04 21.44 8.37
C GLY A 63 -22.79 20.21 7.48
N MET A 64 -23.54 19.13 7.68
CA MET A 64 -23.35 17.85 6.98
C MET A 64 -23.32 17.98 5.44
N THR A 65 -24.22 18.76 4.85
CA THR A 65 -24.28 18.99 3.40
C THR A 65 -23.03 19.69 2.86
N ARG A 66 -22.42 20.56 3.65
CA ARG A 66 -21.17 21.26 3.29
C ARG A 66 -19.98 20.31 3.35
N ILE A 67 -19.90 19.45 4.36
CA ILE A 67 -18.83 18.45 4.47
C ILE A 67 -18.84 17.50 3.27
N THR A 68 -20.02 17.01 2.86
CA THR A 68 -20.14 16.13 1.70
C THR A 68 -19.60 16.79 0.43
N ARG A 69 -20.00 18.04 0.18
CA ARG A 69 -19.48 18.81 -0.97
C ARG A 69 -17.96 19.00 -0.89
N ILE A 70 -17.43 19.35 0.28
CA ILE A 70 -15.99 19.54 0.47
C ILE A 70 -15.24 18.21 0.23
N LEU A 71 -15.78 17.07 0.67
CA LEU A 71 -15.20 15.75 0.41
C LEU A 71 -15.19 15.39 -1.07
N GLU A 72 -16.25 15.71 -1.81
CA GLU A 72 -16.33 15.49 -3.27
C GLU A 72 -15.28 16.33 -4.01
N ILE A 73 -15.19 17.61 -3.69
CA ILE A 73 -14.18 18.53 -4.24
C ILE A 73 -12.77 18.04 -3.90
N ALA A 74 -12.53 17.63 -2.64
CA ALA A 74 -11.24 17.08 -2.23
C ALA A 74 -10.88 15.81 -3.02
N LYS A 75 -11.83 14.91 -3.30
CA LYS A 75 -11.59 13.74 -4.16
C LYS A 75 -11.15 14.14 -5.56
N LEU A 76 -11.79 15.15 -6.16
CA LEU A 76 -11.40 15.67 -7.47
C LEU A 76 -9.99 16.27 -7.44
N ILE A 77 -9.65 17.04 -6.41
CA ILE A 77 -8.30 17.59 -6.21
C ILE A 77 -7.26 16.47 -6.15
N VAL A 78 -7.51 15.43 -5.34
CA VAL A 78 -6.59 14.30 -5.18
C VAL A 78 -6.53 13.42 -6.44
N ASP A 79 -7.58 13.42 -7.26
CA ASP A 79 -7.60 12.82 -8.60
C ASP A 79 -6.92 13.70 -9.66
N GLN A 80 -6.46 14.91 -9.31
CA GLN A 80 -5.95 15.92 -10.25
C GLN A 80 -6.95 16.28 -11.35
N LYS A 81 -8.25 16.21 -11.04
CA LYS A 81 -9.33 16.60 -11.93
C LYS A 81 -9.62 18.09 -11.81
N PRO A 82 -10.16 18.73 -12.85
CA PRO A 82 -10.64 20.11 -12.77
C PRO A 82 -11.70 20.26 -11.67
N VAL A 83 -11.66 21.37 -10.94
CA VAL A 83 -12.56 21.61 -9.80
C VAL A 83 -13.05 23.05 -9.84
N ASP A 84 -14.36 23.21 -9.63
CA ASP A 84 -14.98 24.53 -9.47
C ASP A 84 -15.08 24.87 -7.97
N MET A 85 -14.47 25.99 -7.61
CA MET A 85 -14.38 26.50 -6.24
C MET A 85 -15.16 27.81 -6.06
N THR A 86 -15.84 28.31 -7.09
CA THR A 86 -16.42 29.66 -7.12
C THR A 86 -17.49 29.88 -6.03
N GLU A 87 -18.18 28.83 -5.61
CA GLU A 87 -19.21 28.91 -4.54
C GLU A 87 -18.67 28.59 -3.14
N MET A 88 -17.38 28.26 -2.99
CA MET A 88 -16.80 27.92 -1.70
C MET A 88 -16.38 29.16 -0.92
N LYS A 89 -16.71 29.20 0.37
CA LYS A 89 -16.25 30.26 1.28
C LYS A 89 -14.80 30.03 1.70
N LEU A 90 -14.07 31.10 1.97
CA LEU A 90 -12.66 31.01 2.39
C LEU A 90 -12.42 30.02 3.54
N PRO A 91 -13.21 29.99 4.64
CA PRO A 91 -13.01 29.01 5.72
C PRO A 91 -13.22 27.56 5.27
N GLU A 92 -14.09 27.33 4.27
CA GLU A 92 -14.33 25.99 3.72
C GLU A 92 -13.14 25.55 2.86
N ILE A 93 -12.55 26.47 2.09
CA ILE A 93 -11.34 26.23 1.31
C ILE A 93 -10.16 25.90 2.22
N GLU A 94 -9.96 26.68 3.28
CA GLU A 94 -8.91 26.46 4.28
C GLU A 94 -9.08 25.10 4.97
N ALA A 95 -10.30 24.81 5.47
CA ALA A 95 -10.59 23.53 6.10
C ALA A 95 -10.37 22.35 5.12
N MET A 96 -10.74 22.53 3.85
CA MET A 96 -10.52 21.54 2.81
C MET A 96 -9.03 21.27 2.58
N GLN A 97 -8.24 22.31 2.33
CA GLN A 97 -6.82 22.18 2.03
C GLN A 97 -6.03 21.63 3.22
N GLN A 98 -6.37 22.07 4.44
CA GLN A 98 -5.62 21.70 5.64
C GLN A 98 -6.00 20.33 6.20
N TYR A 99 -7.26 19.90 6.07
CA TYR A 99 -7.75 18.68 6.73
C TYR A 99 -8.35 17.67 5.76
N VAL A 100 -9.24 18.10 4.86
CA VAL A 100 -10.02 17.18 4.02
C VAL A 100 -9.17 16.58 2.90
N VAL A 101 -8.36 17.38 2.22
CA VAL A 101 -7.45 16.88 1.17
C VAL A 101 -6.44 15.89 1.73
N PRO A 102 -5.71 16.18 2.83
CA PRO A 102 -4.83 15.19 3.46
C PRO A 102 -5.55 13.92 3.90
N TYR A 103 -6.78 14.02 4.41
CA TYR A 103 -7.61 12.86 4.76
C TYR A 103 -7.90 11.98 3.54
N VAL A 104 -8.36 12.58 2.43
CA VAL A 104 -8.66 11.85 1.19
C VAL A 104 -7.38 11.28 0.55
N GLN A 105 -6.25 12.00 0.60
CA GLN A 105 -4.96 11.48 0.17
C GLN A 105 -4.56 10.23 0.96
N GLN A 106 -4.67 10.29 2.28
CA GLN A 106 -4.30 9.16 3.13
C GLN A 106 -5.22 7.96 2.92
N MET A 107 -6.52 8.18 2.68
CA MET A 107 -7.45 7.11 2.29
C MET A 107 -6.95 6.34 1.07
N LYS A 108 -6.50 7.05 0.02
CA LYS A 108 -5.90 6.41 -1.17
C LYS A 108 -4.58 5.70 -0.86
N VAL A 109 -3.75 6.25 0.03
CA VAL A 109 -2.52 5.57 0.47
C VAL A 109 -2.86 4.23 1.12
N VAL A 110 -3.86 4.17 2.00
CA VAL A 110 -4.31 2.92 2.61
C VAL A 110 -4.79 1.92 1.55
N GLU A 111 -5.62 2.36 0.60
CA GLU A 111 -6.07 1.50 -0.51
C GLU A 111 -4.91 0.95 -1.34
N LEU A 112 -3.90 1.77 -1.64
CA LEU A 112 -2.71 1.36 -2.37
C LEU A 112 -1.88 0.34 -1.57
N ARG A 113 -1.65 0.59 -0.27
CA ARG A 113 -0.92 -0.35 0.58
C ARG A 113 -1.65 -1.68 0.74
N GLN A 114 -2.98 -1.67 0.82
CA GLN A 114 -3.76 -2.90 0.84
C GLN A 114 -3.60 -3.68 -0.46
N LYS A 115 -3.68 -3.02 -1.62
CA LYS A 115 -3.44 -3.67 -2.92
C LYS A 115 -2.03 -4.26 -3.02
N GLU A 116 -1.01 -3.53 -2.57
CA GLU A 116 0.37 -4.04 -2.52
C GLU A 116 0.47 -5.31 -1.65
N PHE A 117 -0.20 -5.32 -0.49
CA PHE A 117 -0.22 -6.48 0.41
C PHE A 117 -0.90 -7.70 -0.23
N GLU A 118 -2.08 -7.53 -0.83
CA GLU A 118 -2.78 -8.62 -1.52
C GLU A 118 -1.94 -9.19 -2.67
N LEU A 119 -1.26 -8.33 -3.44
CA LEU A 119 -0.36 -8.77 -4.53
C LEU A 119 0.83 -9.61 -4.01
N VAL A 120 1.39 -9.27 -2.84
CA VAL A 120 2.47 -10.07 -2.24
C VAL A 120 1.92 -11.42 -1.78
N LYS A 121 0.74 -11.44 -1.19
CA LYS A 121 0.07 -12.66 -0.74
C LYS A 121 -0.26 -13.59 -1.92
N GLU A 122 -0.84 -13.06 -2.98
CA GLU A 122 -1.13 -13.80 -4.22
C GLU A 122 0.14 -14.44 -4.81
N LYS A 123 1.25 -13.69 -4.86
CA LYS A 123 2.54 -14.23 -5.31
C LYS A 123 3.06 -15.37 -4.44
N ILE A 124 2.83 -15.32 -3.13
CA ILE A 124 3.21 -16.39 -2.21
C ILE A 124 2.33 -17.62 -2.44
N ASP A 125 1.01 -17.43 -2.57
CA ASP A 125 0.06 -18.51 -2.79
C ASP A 125 0.33 -19.24 -4.11
N LEU A 126 0.64 -18.51 -5.19
CA LEU A 126 1.05 -19.09 -6.48
C LEU A 126 2.32 -19.93 -6.38
N ASN A 127 3.29 -19.52 -5.56
CA ASN A 127 4.53 -20.27 -5.34
C ASN A 127 4.35 -21.48 -4.41
N ALA A 128 3.27 -21.55 -3.63
CA ALA A 128 3.00 -22.67 -2.73
C ALA A 128 2.24 -23.83 -3.41
N VAL A 129 1.61 -23.58 -4.57
CA VAL A 129 0.80 -24.56 -5.31
C VAL A 129 1.58 -25.23 -6.46
N GLY A 130 2.78 -24.72 -6.80
CA GLY A 130 3.69 -25.30 -7.80
C GLY A 130 4.75 -26.21 -7.19
#